data_AF-A0A4Q8QHV3-F1
#
_entry.id   AF-A0A4Q8QHV3-F1
#
_cell.length_a   1.000
_cell.length_b   1.000
_cell.length_c   1.000
_cell.angle_alpha   90.00
_cell.angle_beta   90.00
_cell.angle_gamma   90.00
#
_symmetry.space_group_name_H-M   'P 1'
#
loop_
_entity.id
_entity.type
_entity.pdbx_description
1 polymer ?
#
loop_
_entity_poly.entity_id
_entity_poly.type
_entity_poly.pdbx_seq_one_letter_code
_entity_poly.pdbx_strand_id
1 'polypeptide(L)'
;MGIVASNNHDEAPDAGLNCELEHIFGAMGQRELERLTIDAIREYRASIALAETARLQRLAAEADTASCPAGRAELQRMHDHAETEHRARQLVLNSLIDRLGYVPKVPAG
;
A
#
# COMPACT_ATOMS: atom_id res chain seq x y z
N MET A 1 -35.03 -4.45 -34.72
CA MET A 1 -34.48 -5.39 -33.71
C MET A 1 -32.98 -5.46 -33.91
N GLY A 2 -32.22 -4.73 -33.09
CA GLY A 2 -30.77 -4.79 -33.06
C GLY A 2 -30.36 -4.80 -31.60
N ILE A 3 -29.96 -5.97 -31.09
CA ILE A 3 -29.50 -6.11 -29.71
C ILE A 3 -28.04 -5.65 -29.71
N VAL A 4 -27.79 -4.46 -29.18
CA VAL A 4 -26.45 -4.04 -28.78
C VAL A 4 -26.26 -4.51 -27.35
N ALA A 5 -25.49 -5.58 -27.18
CA ALA A 5 -25.00 -5.99 -25.87
C ALA A 5 -23.90 -5.00 -25.45
N SER A 6 -24.27 -4.03 -24.62
CA SER A 6 -23.32 -3.23 -23.85
C SER A 6 -22.73 -4.11 -22.75
N ASN A 7 -21.61 -4.75 -23.03
CA ASN A 7 -20.76 -5.33 -21.99
C ASN A 7 -19.94 -4.22 -21.34
N ASN A 8 -20.55 -3.50 -20.41
CA ASN A 8 -19.80 -2.68 -19.45
C ASN A 8 -19.31 -3.61 -18.33
N HIS A 9 -18.17 -4.27 -18.53
CA HIS A 9 -17.35 -4.73 -17.42
C HIS A 9 -16.51 -3.54 -16.95
N ASP A 10 -17.16 -2.65 -16.22
CA ASP A 10 -16.52 -1.73 -15.29
C ASP A 10 -16.28 -2.51 -13.99
N GLU A 11 -15.45 -3.55 -14.06
CA GLU A 11 -14.96 -4.22 -12.85
C GLU A 11 -13.82 -3.35 -12.34
N ALA A 12 -14.08 -2.64 -11.23
CA ALA A 12 -13.05 -1.87 -10.57
C ALA A 12 -11.85 -2.79 -10.31
N PRO A 13 -10.63 -2.46 -10.77
CA PRO A 13 -9.46 -3.35 -10.68
C PRO A 13 -9.11 -3.74 -9.24
N ASP A 14 -9.62 -2.99 -8.25
CA ASP A 14 -9.44 -3.26 -6.82
C ASP A 14 -10.30 -4.44 -6.30
N ALA A 15 -11.39 -4.81 -6.99
CA ALA A 15 -12.27 -5.90 -6.55
C ALA A 15 -11.59 -7.28 -6.71
N GLY A 16 -10.90 -7.50 -7.84
CA GLY A 16 -10.19 -8.75 -8.11
C GLY A 16 -9.06 -9.01 -7.11
N LEU A 17 -8.29 -7.98 -6.78
CA LEU A 17 -7.16 -8.07 -5.85
C LEU A 17 -7.60 -8.39 -4.43
N ASN A 18 -8.70 -7.80 -3.96
CA ASN A 18 -9.28 -8.13 -2.65
C ASN A 18 -9.79 -9.58 -2.59
N CYS A 19 -10.47 -10.06 -3.63
CA CYS A 19 -10.96 -11.45 -3.67
C CYS A 19 -9.82 -12.48 -3.67
N GLU A 20 -8.71 -12.20 -4.35
CA GLU A 20 -7.51 -13.06 -4.34
C GLU A 20 -6.87 -13.11 -2.95
N LEU A 21 -6.70 -11.96 -2.30
CA LEU A 21 -6.15 -11.88 -0.94
C LEU A 21 -7.04 -12.60 0.07
N GLU A 22 -8.37 -12.44 -0.01
CA GLU A 22 -9.31 -13.17 0.84
C GLU A 22 -9.20 -14.68 0.66
N HIS A 23 -9.00 -15.17 -0.57
CA HIS A 23 -8.81 -16.60 -0.82
C HIS A 23 -7.52 -17.12 -0.17
N ILE A 24 -6.42 -16.39 -0.33
CA ILE A 24 -5.10 -16.76 0.23
C ILE A 24 -5.16 -16.77 1.76
N PHE A 25 -5.66 -15.70 2.39
CA PHE A 25 -5.75 -15.60 3.85
C PHE A 25 -6.86 -16.49 4.42
N GLY A 26 -7.85 -16.85 3.61
CA GLY A 26 -8.91 -17.79 3.93
C GLY A 26 -8.40 -19.16 4.36
N ALA A 27 -7.33 -19.64 3.72
CA ALA A 27 -6.73 -20.95 3.94
C ALA A 27 -5.75 -21.01 5.13
N MET A 28 -5.35 -19.86 5.69
CA MET A 28 -4.37 -19.79 6.78
C MET A 28 -4.97 -20.10 8.15
N GLY A 29 -4.18 -20.72 9.02
CA GLY A 29 -4.56 -20.91 10.43
C GLY A 29 -4.48 -19.60 11.23
N GLN A 30 -5.29 -19.47 12.29
CA GLN A 30 -5.38 -18.23 13.09
C GLN A 30 -4.02 -17.69 13.56
N ARG A 31 -3.13 -18.56 14.06
CA ARG A 31 -1.80 -18.16 14.56
C ARG A 31 -0.87 -17.68 13.45
N GLU A 32 -0.98 -18.28 12.27
CA GLU A 32 -0.20 -17.90 11.10
C GLU A 32 -0.65 -16.53 10.59
N LEU A 33 -1.97 -16.35 10.50
CA LEU A 33 -2.59 -15.09 10.12
C LEU A 33 -2.23 -13.96 11.10
N GLU A 34 -2.27 -14.22 12.41
CA GLU A 34 -1.89 -13.23 13.42
C GLU A 34 -0.41 -12.84 13.29
N ARG A 35 0.48 -13.82 13.11
CA ARG A 35 1.91 -13.55 12.90
C ARG A 35 2.15 -12.73 11.65
N LEU A 36 1.53 -13.12 10.52
CA LEU A 36 1.64 -12.39 9.25
C LEU A 36 1.09 -10.96 9.38
N THR A 37 -0.02 -10.77 10.10
CA THR A 37 -0.58 -9.44 10.38
C THR A 37 0.38 -8.59 11.20
N ILE A 38 1.04 -9.15 12.21
CA ILE A 38 2.05 -8.43 13.02
C ILE A 38 3.23 -7.98 12.14
N ASP A 39 3.72 -8.86 11.26
CA ASP A 39 4.83 -8.54 10.36
C ASP A 39 4.41 -7.48 9.31
N ALA A 40 3.20 -7.61 8.74
CA ALA A 40 2.63 -6.61 7.83
C ALA A 40 2.46 -5.23 8.49
N ILE A 41 2.06 -5.15 9.76
CA ILE A 41 1.99 -3.88 10.51
C ILE A 41 3.38 -3.25 10.63
N ARG A 42 4.42 -4.05 10.91
CA ARG A 42 5.80 -3.53 11.01
C ARG A 42 6.27 -2.99 9.68
N GLU A 43 6.05 -3.73 8.60
CA GLU A 43 6.42 -3.31 7.24
C GLU A 43 5.66 -2.06 6.81
N TYR A 44 4.36 -2.00 7.09
CA TYR A 44 3.55 -0.82 6.80
C TYR A 44 4.09 0.42 7.52
N ARG A 45 4.37 0.32 8.84
CA ARG A 45 4.98 1.42 9.61
C ARG A 45 6.33 1.87 9.03
N ALA A 46 7.19 0.93 8.63
CA ALA A 46 8.46 1.24 8.00
C ALA A 46 8.27 1.96 6.67
N SER A 47 7.31 1.51 5.85
CA SER A 47 7.02 2.13 4.56
C SER A 47 6.47 3.55 4.67
N ILE A 48 5.63 3.84 5.68
CA ILE A 48 5.20 5.21 5.99
C ILE A 48 6.41 6.08 6.33
N ALA A 49 7.32 5.60 7.17
CA ALA A 49 8.51 6.37 7.55
C ALA A 49 9.41 6.69 6.34
N LEU A 50 9.54 5.75 5.39
CA LEU A 50 10.26 5.96 4.14
C LEU A 50 9.58 7.00 3.25
N ALA A 51 8.25 6.90 3.07
CA ALA A 51 7.50 7.86 2.27
C ALA A 51 7.54 9.27 2.85
N GLU A 52 7.42 9.39 4.18
CA GLU A 52 7.53 10.67 4.87
C GLU A 52 8.95 11.25 4.72
N THR A 53 9.99 10.42 4.82
CA THR A 53 11.37 10.85 4.58
C THR A 53 11.55 11.37 3.14
N ALA A 54 11.06 10.64 2.15
CA ALA A 54 11.13 11.05 0.74
C ALA A 54 10.35 12.35 0.49
N ARG A 55 9.19 12.52 1.13
CA ARG A 55 8.38 13.75 1.09
C ARG A 55 9.16 14.94 1.66
N LEU A 56 9.80 14.77 2.80
CA LEU A 56 10.62 15.82 3.44
C LEU A 56 11.83 16.19 2.59
N GLN A 57 12.52 15.22 1.99
CA GLN A 57 13.65 15.48 1.07
C GLN A 57 13.21 16.25 -0.18
N ARG A 58 12.07 15.86 -0.76
CA ARG A 58 11.46 16.56 -1.89
C ARG A 58 11.14 18.01 -1.52
N LEU A 59 10.47 18.24 -0.38
CA LEU A 59 10.16 19.61 0.09
C LEU A 59 11.41 20.45 0.34
N ALA A 60 12.46 19.86 0.91
CA ALA A 60 13.73 20.55 1.11
C ALA A 60 14.37 20.96 -0.23
N ALA A 61 14.32 20.08 -1.24
CA ALA A 61 14.84 20.37 -2.58
C ALA A 61 13.97 21.37 -3.37
N GLU A 62 12.67 21.45 -3.10
CA GLU A 62 11.78 22.48 -3.65
C GLU A 62 12.07 23.86 -3.04
N ALA A 63 12.43 23.91 -1.74
CA ALA A 63 12.80 25.14 -1.06
C ALA A 63 14.22 25.63 -1.41
N ASP A 64 15.11 24.74 -1.87
CA ASP A 64 16.47 25.07 -2.28
C ASP A 64 16.52 25.59 -3.74
N THR A 65 16.80 26.89 -3.87
CA THR A 65 16.93 27.57 -5.17
C THR A 65 18.17 27.16 -5.96
N ALA A 66 19.17 26.55 -5.30
CA ALA A 66 20.35 25.99 -5.94
C ALA A 66 20.14 24.56 -6.46
N SER A 67 19.02 23.92 -6.08
CA SER A 67 18.73 22.55 -6.48
C SER A 67 18.52 22.42 -7.99
N CYS A 68 19.19 21.45 -8.59
CA CYS A 68 19.08 21.16 -10.03
C CYS A 68 17.70 20.58 -10.36
N PRO A 69 17.05 21.00 -11.48
CA PRO A 69 15.78 20.43 -11.91
C PRO A 69 15.77 18.90 -12.02
N ALA A 70 16.88 18.30 -12.44
CA ALA A 70 17.01 16.85 -12.56
C ALA A 70 16.94 16.15 -11.18
N GLY A 71 17.61 16.71 -10.17
CA GLY A 71 17.58 16.20 -8.80
C GLY A 71 16.20 16.31 -8.15
N ARG A 72 15.48 17.42 -8.38
CA ARG A 72 14.08 17.55 -7.97
C ARG A 72 13.17 16.50 -8.62
N ALA A 73 13.35 16.24 -9.91
CA ALA A 73 12.56 15.24 -10.63
C ALA A 73 12.86 13.79 -10.18
N GLU A 74 14.07 13.52 -9.70
CA GLU A 74 14.40 12.23 -9.08
C GLU A 74 13.75 12.08 -7.71
N LEU A 75 13.85 13.09 -6.84
CA LEU A 75 13.19 13.09 -5.53
C LEU A 75 11.67 12.98 -5.64
N GLN A 76 11.07 13.62 -6.65
CA GLN A 76 9.65 13.45 -6.97
C GLN A 76 9.31 11.99 -7.28
N ARG A 77 10.10 11.34 -8.16
CA ARG A 77 9.89 9.92 -8.50
C ARG A 77 10.07 9.00 -7.30
N MET A 78 11.06 9.26 -6.45
CA MET A 78 11.27 8.49 -5.22
C MET A 78 10.10 8.63 -4.26
N HIS A 79 9.59 9.86 -4.07
CA HIS A 79 8.41 10.12 -3.28
C HIS A 79 7.18 9.38 -3.82
N ASP A 80 6.90 9.47 -5.12
CA ASP A 80 5.73 8.84 -5.72
C ASP A 80 5.79 7.31 -5.67
N HIS A 81 7.00 6.75 -5.82
CA HIS A 81 7.22 5.32 -5.65
C HIS A 81 6.97 4.89 -4.19
N ALA A 82 7.54 5.61 -3.22
CA ALA A 82 7.33 5.31 -1.81
C ALA A 82 5.85 5.45 -1.40
N GLU A 83 5.16 6.48 -1.91
CA GLU A 83 3.71 6.67 -1.76
C GLU A 83 2.90 5.49 -2.28
N THR A 84 3.23 5.02 -3.48
CA THR A 84 2.56 3.88 -4.10
C THR A 84 2.79 2.60 -3.29
N GLU A 85 4.03 2.37 -2.85
CA GLU A 85 4.35 1.16 -2.11
C GLU A 85 3.67 1.11 -0.73
N HIS A 86 3.66 2.20 0.05
CA HIS A 86 3.04 2.16 1.37
C HIS A 86 1.51 1.99 1.27
N ARG A 87 0.87 2.55 0.23
CA ARG A 87 -0.55 2.30 -0.06
C ARG A 87 -0.82 0.85 -0.41
N ALA A 88 0.03 0.23 -1.24
CA ALA A 88 -0.09 -1.19 -1.55
C ALA A 88 0.02 -2.05 -0.28
N ARG A 89 0.97 -1.73 0.61
CA ARG A 89 1.10 -2.40 1.92
C ARG A 89 -0.11 -2.18 2.81
N GLN A 90 -0.71 -0.98 2.78
CA GLN A 90 -1.93 -0.68 3.51
C GLN A 90 -3.11 -1.56 3.06
N LEU A 91 -3.28 -1.75 1.74
CA LEU A 91 -4.34 -2.60 1.20
C LEU A 91 -4.21 -4.04 1.70
N VAL A 92 -3.01 -4.62 1.60
CA VAL A 92 -2.73 -5.98 2.10
C VAL A 92 -3.00 -6.08 3.60
N LEU A 93 -2.54 -5.08 4.37
CA LEU A 93 -2.76 -5.05 5.81
C LEU A 93 -4.26 -4.97 6.18
N ASN A 94 -5.05 -4.19 5.43
CA ASN A 94 -6.49 -4.11 5.66
C ASN A 94 -7.14 -5.48 5.45
N SER A 95 -6.84 -6.17 4.35
CA SER A 95 -7.36 -7.51 4.08
C SER A 95 -6.95 -8.52 5.16
N LEU A 96 -5.73 -8.43 5.69
CA LEU A 96 -5.27 -9.26 6.81
C LEU A 96 -6.05 -8.98 8.10
N ILE A 97 -6.28 -7.71 8.43
CA ILE A 97 -7.04 -7.30 9.63
C ILE A 97 -8.50 -7.74 9.51
N ASP A 98 -9.12 -7.54 8.35
CA ASP A 98 -10.50 -7.95 8.09
C ASP A 98 -10.67 -9.46 8.26
N ARG A 99 -9.70 -10.23 7.77
CA ARG A 99 -9.69 -11.69 7.94
C ARG A 99 -9.42 -12.12 9.38
N LEU A 100 -8.49 -11.45 10.07
CA LEU A 100 -8.12 -11.78 11.45
C LEU A 100 -9.22 -11.42 12.46
N GLY A 101 -10.01 -10.39 12.14
CA GLY A 101 -11.13 -9.89 12.94
C GLY A 101 -10.74 -8.95 14.09
N TYR A 102 -9.45 -8.63 14.22
CA TYR A 102 -8.93 -7.65 15.19
C TYR A 102 -7.56 -7.12 14.77
N VAL A 103 -7.12 -6.04 15.39
CA VAL A 103 -5.75 -5.51 15.21
C VAL A 103 -4.86 -6.05 16.34
N PRO A 104 -3.83 -6.86 16.05
CA PRO A 104 -2.96 -7.42 17.07
C PRO A 104 -2.05 -6.34 17.68
N LYS A 105 -1.66 -6.54 18.94
CA LYS A 105 -0.73 -5.63 19.61
C LYS A 105 0.69 -5.83 19.06
N VAL A 106 1.21 -4.82 18.37
CA VAL A 106 2.57 -4.83 17.84
C VAL A 106 3.48 -3.99 18.74
N PRO A 107 4.48 -4.58 19.41
CA PRO A 107 5.44 -3.82 20.20
C PRO A 107 6.19 -2.83 19.31
N ALA A 108 6.53 -1.66 19.85
CA ALA A 108 7.50 -0.79 19.22
C ALA A 108 8.82 -1.56 19.16
N GLY A 109 9.27 -1.87 17.95
CA GLY A 109 10.61 -2.41 17.70
C GLY A 109 11.66 -1.34 17.89
#